data_AF-A0A851USV2-F1
#
_entry.id   AF-A0A851USV2-F1
#
_cell.length_a   1.000
_cell.length_b   1.000
_cell.length_c   1.000
_cell.angle_alpha   90.00
_cell.angle_beta   90.00
_cell.angle_gamma   90.00
#
_symmetry.space_group_name_H-M   'P 1'
#
loop_
_entity.id
_entity.type
_entity.pdbx_description
1 polymer ?
#
loop_
_entity_poly.entity_id
_entity_poly.type
_entity_poly.pdbx_seq_one_letter_code
_entity_poly.pdbx_strand_id
1 'polypeptide(L)'
;VPGTQVSEEHAEVLGWLLCDLPGEFIRGSGPSLLKALSQCGSFLPEQGEAIRDILSSGNTTFGPPATWSAFTLSELSRLIPVLGPSILQQIPK
;
A
#
# COMPACT_ATOMS: atom_id res chain seq x y z
N VAL A 1 15.68 6.59 -4.54
CA VAL A 1 16.58 7.68 -4.05
C VAL A 1 16.84 7.43 -2.56
N PRO A 2 18.09 7.42 -2.07
CA PRO A 2 18.42 7.05 -0.68
C PRO A 2 17.83 7.93 0.45
N GLY A 3 16.94 8.89 0.14
CA GLY A 3 16.32 9.79 1.13
C GLY A 3 14.80 9.72 1.21
N THR A 4 14.18 8.68 0.62
CA THR A 4 12.71 8.54 0.54
C THR A 4 12.18 7.33 1.32
N GLN A 5 13.00 6.76 2.20
CA GLN A 5 12.63 5.58 2.97
C GLN A 5 12.16 5.97 4.37
N VAL A 6 10.97 5.53 4.74
CA VAL A 6 10.37 5.63 6.06
C VAL A 6 10.22 4.20 6.59
N SER A 7 10.85 3.90 7.73
CA SER A 7 10.69 2.60 8.39
C SER A 7 9.32 2.51 9.06
N GLU A 8 8.89 1.29 9.37
CA GLU A 8 7.61 1.03 10.07
C GLU A 8 7.55 1.77 11.42
N GLU A 9 8.63 1.76 12.20
CA GLU A 9 8.72 2.49 13.48
C GLU A 9 8.50 4.01 13.31
N HIS A 10 9.05 4.60 12.24
CA HIS A 10 8.89 6.01 11.95
C HIS A 10 7.46 6.29 11.44
N ALA A 11 6.87 5.37 10.68
CA ALA A 11 5.49 5.47 10.23
C ALA A 11 4.50 5.48 11.40
N GLU A 12 4.74 4.63 12.42
CA GLU A 12 3.93 4.61 13.64
C GLU A 12 4.03 5.93 14.40
N VAL A 13 5.23 6.52 14.50
CA VAL A 13 5.44 7.83 15.14
C VAL A 13 4.78 8.97 14.36
N LEU A 14 4.80 8.92 13.03
CA LEU A 14 4.18 9.93 12.16
C LEU A 14 2.65 9.96 12.30
N GLY A 15 2.02 8.82 12.62
CA GLY A 15 0.57 8.73 12.77
C GLY A 15 -0.16 9.23 11.53
N TRP A 16 -1.07 10.20 11.71
CA TRP A 16 -1.86 10.77 10.61
C TRP A 16 -1.03 11.49 9.54
N LEU A 17 0.16 12.00 9.87
CA LEU A 17 1.05 12.65 8.90
C LEU A 17 1.55 11.69 7.83
N LEU A 18 1.48 10.38 8.08
CA LEU A 18 1.75 9.36 7.07
C LEU A 18 0.83 9.50 5.85
N CYS A 19 -0.43 9.90 6.07
CA CYS A 19 -1.42 10.05 5.00
C CYS A 19 -1.12 11.22 4.08
N ASP A 20 -0.23 12.13 4.49
CA ASP A 20 0.22 13.27 3.70
C ASP A 20 1.57 13.02 3.01
N LEU A 21 2.15 11.81 3.16
CA LEU A 21 3.42 11.48 2.50
C LEU A 21 3.27 11.48 0.98
N PRO A 22 4.18 12.14 0.24
CA PRO A 22 4.20 12.07 -1.21
C PRO A 22 4.41 10.62 -1.70
N GLY A 23 3.89 10.30 -2.89
CA GLY A 23 3.95 8.95 -3.46
C GLY A 23 5.38 8.38 -3.58
N GLU A 24 6.39 9.23 -3.77
CA GLU A 24 7.80 8.82 -3.79
C GLU A 24 8.31 8.23 -2.47
N PHE A 25 7.82 8.73 -1.32
CA PHE A 25 8.15 8.19 0.00
C PHE A 25 7.45 6.85 0.24
N ILE A 26 6.19 6.74 -0.19
CA ILE A 26 5.45 5.48 -0.15
C ILE A 26 6.21 4.41 -0.95
N ARG A 27 6.55 4.73 -2.20
CA ARG A 27 7.29 3.84 -3.10
C ARG A 27 8.68 3.50 -2.59
N GLY A 28 9.42 4.48 -2.07
CA GLY A 28 10.77 4.29 -1.55
C GLY A 28 10.83 3.41 -0.30
N SER A 29 9.77 3.45 0.52
CA SER A 29 9.63 2.68 1.75
C SER A 29 9.16 1.25 1.50
N GLY A 30 8.37 1.03 0.44
CA GLY A 30 7.92 -0.31 0.05
C GLY A 30 6.84 -0.88 0.97
N PRO A 31 6.78 -2.21 1.17
CA PRO A 31 5.64 -2.88 1.82
C PRO A 31 5.46 -2.54 3.31
N SER A 32 6.49 -2.02 3.98
CA SER A 32 6.47 -1.67 5.41
C SER A 32 5.38 -0.65 5.75
N LEU A 33 5.00 0.21 4.80
CA LEU A 33 4.00 1.25 5.04
C LEU A 33 2.57 0.80 4.76
N LEU A 34 2.33 -0.34 4.10
CA LEU A 34 0.97 -0.73 3.67
C LEU A 34 -0.01 -0.83 4.83
N LYS A 35 0.45 -1.40 5.97
CA LYS A 35 -0.37 -1.52 7.17
C LYS A 35 -0.73 -0.16 7.76
N ALA A 36 0.24 0.74 7.88
CA ALA A 36 0.00 2.07 8.43
C ALA A 36 -0.84 2.94 7.46
N LEU A 37 -0.59 2.86 6.15
CA LEU A 37 -1.40 3.53 5.11
C LEU A 37 -2.85 3.05 5.10
N SER A 38 -3.13 1.81 5.49
CA SER A 38 -4.51 1.31 5.61
C SER A 38 -5.36 2.11 6.61
N GLN A 39 -4.76 2.90 7.48
CA GLN A 39 -5.46 3.78 8.43
C GLN A 39 -5.90 5.11 7.80
N CYS A 40 -5.41 5.45 6.60
CA CYS A 40 -5.75 6.67 5.90
C CYS A 40 -7.17 6.63 5.32
N GLY A 41 -7.86 7.77 5.35
CA GLY A 41 -9.25 7.88 4.86
C GLY A 41 -9.37 7.95 3.34
N SER A 42 -8.38 8.55 2.68
CA SER A 42 -8.32 8.72 1.23
C SER A 42 -6.87 8.87 0.77
N PHE A 43 -6.64 8.73 -0.53
CA PHE A 43 -5.32 8.87 -1.13
C PHE A 43 -5.39 9.81 -2.33
N LEU A 44 -4.33 10.60 -2.51
CA LEU A 44 -4.09 11.33 -3.74
C LEU A 44 -3.75 10.36 -4.88
N PRO A 45 -3.95 10.75 -6.16
CA PRO A 45 -3.69 9.88 -7.30
C PRO A 45 -2.29 9.24 -7.30
N GLU A 46 -1.25 10.02 -7.01
CA GLU A 46 0.15 9.60 -6.94
C GLU A 46 0.44 8.65 -5.77
N GLN A 47 -0.26 8.81 -4.64
CA GLN A 47 -0.17 7.87 -3.51
C GLN A 47 -0.82 6.53 -3.90
N GLY A 48 -1.98 6.58 -4.55
CA GLY A 48 -2.66 5.39 -5.06
C GLY A 48 -1.80 4.61 -6.08
N GLU A 49 -1.12 5.31 -6.98
CA GLU A 49 -0.16 4.69 -7.92
C GLU A 49 1.01 4.03 -7.18
N ALA A 50 1.61 4.70 -6.20
CA ALA A 50 2.67 4.12 -5.39
C ALA A 50 2.22 2.84 -4.66
N ILE A 51 1.02 2.85 -4.06
CA ILE A 51 0.45 1.68 -3.38
C ILE A 51 0.21 0.52 -4.38
N ARG A 52 -0.34 0.81 -5.56
CA ARG A 52 -0.53 -0.21 -6.61
C ARG A 52 0.77 -0.85 -7.03
N ASP A 53 1.84 -0.06 -7.17
CA ASP A 53 3.13 -0.58 -7.62
C ASP A 53 3.77 -1.48 -6.56
N ILE A 54 3.59 -1.17 -5.27
CA ILE A 54 4.02 -2.03 -4.17
C ILE A 54 3.21 -3.34 -4.18
N LEU A 55 1.88 -3.28 -4.24
CA LEU A 55 1.02 -4.46 -4.18
C LEU A 55 1.18 -5.37 -5.41
N SER A 56 1.29 -4.79 -6.60
CA SER A 56 1.44 -5.53 -7.85
C SER A 56 2.80 -6.22 -8.00
N SER A 57 3.83 -5.73 -7.30
CA SER A 57 5.15 -6.41 -7.25
C SER A 57 5.06 -7.81 -6.64
N GLY A 58 4.04 -8.08 -5.82
CA GLY A 58 3.90 -9.32 -5.05
C GLY A 58 4.95 -9.48 -3.95
N ASN A 59 5.92 -8.56 -3.83
CA ASN A 59 6.97 -8.57 -2.81
C ASN A 59 6.46 -7.93 -1.51
N THR A 60 5.35 -8.45 -1.02
CA THR A 60 4.69 -8.04 0.23
C THR A 60 4.37 -9.28 1.05
N THR A 61 4.04 -9.12 2.32
CA THR A 61 3.56 -10.23 3.16
C THR A 61 2.25 -10.85 2.65
N PHE A 62 1.52 -10.15 1.78
CA PHE A 62 0.30 -10.62 1.13
C PHE A 62 0.55 -11.46 -0.13
N GLY A 63 1.77 -11.47 -0.64
CA GLY A 63 2.11 -12.11 -1.91
C GLY A 63 1.49 -11.40 -3.14
N PRO A 64 1.59 -12.01 -4.33
CA PRO A 64 1.02 -11.45 -5.55
C PRO A 64 -0.53 -11.46 -5.51
N PRO A 65 -1.22 -10.53 -6.20
CA PRO A 65 -2.68 -10.48 -6.23
C PRO A 65 -3.38 -11.80 -6.57
N ALA A 66 -2.76 -12.62 -7.42
CA ALA A 66 -3.28 -13.94 -7.82
C ALA A 66 -3.36 -14.98 -6.68
N THR A 67 -2.76 -14.71 -5.52
CA THR A 67 -2.83 -15.58 -4.33
C THR A 67 -3.66 -14.99 -3.20
N TRP A 68 -4.27 -13.82 -3.39
CA TRP A 68 -5.03 -13.16 -2.34
C TRP A 68 -6.30 -13.94 -1.99
N SER A 69 -6.47 -14.18 -0.70
CA SER A 69 -7.66 -14.81 -0.13
C SER A 69 -8.67 -13.76 0.32
N ALA A 70 -9.89 -14.17 0.67
CA ALA A 70 -10.85 -13.29 1.33
C ALA A 70 -10.28 -12.64 2.61
N PHE A 71 -9.42 -13.37 3.35
CA PHE A 71 -8.71 -12.82 4.51
C PHE A 71 -7.70 -11.73 4.11
N THR A 72 -6.95 -11.94 3.02
CA THR A 72 -6.05 -10.90 2.49
C THR A 72 -6.84 -9.65 2.08
N LEU A 73 -8.01 -9.82 1.47
CA LEU A 73 -8.87 -8.69 1.09
C LEU A 73 -9.46 -7.96 2.29
N SER A 74 -9.74 -8.65 3.41
CA SER A 74 -10.19 -7.97 4.64
C SER A 74 -9.08 -7.12 5.25
N GLU A 75 -7.84 -7.62 5.26
CA GLU A 75 -6.67 -6.88 5.73
C GLU A 75 -6.39 -5.65 4.83
N LEU A 76 -6.62 -5.78 3.52
CA LEU A 76 -6.47 -4.71 2.53
C LEU A 76 -7.72 -3.84 2.36
N SER A 77 -8.76 -4.01 3.17
CA SER A 77 -10.10 -3.43 2.92
C SER A 77 -10.07 -1.91 2.68
N ARG A 78 -9.22 -1.18 3.40
CA ARG A 78 -9.05 0.29 3.27
C ARG A 78 -8.25 0.70 2.03
N LEU A 79 -7.48 -0.21 1.46
CA LEU A 79 -6.71 -0.03 0.23
C LEU A 79 -7.47 -0.51 -1.02
N ILE A 80 -8.62 -1.17 -0.86
CA ILE A 80 -9.46 -1.61 -2.00
C ILE A 80 -9.75 -0.48 -3.01
N PRO A 81 -10.08 0.77 -2.59
CA PRO A 81 -10.35 1.85 -3.54
C PRO A 81 -9.15 2.19 -4.43
N VAL A 82 -7.92 1.90 -3.98
CA VAL A 82 -6.71 2.19 -4.76
C VAL A 82 -6.25 1.03 -5.63
N LEU A 83 -6.77 -0.19 -5.53
CA LEU A 83 -6.25 -1.34 -6.30
C LEU A 83 -6.32 -1.13 -7.82
N GLY A 84 -7.43 -0.57 -8.31
CA GLY A 84 -7.67 -0.36 -9.74
C GLY A 84 -7.82 -1.65 -10.56
N PRO A 85 -8.16 -1.55 -11.86
CA PRO A 85 -8.51 -2.71 -12.68
C PRO A 85 -7.40 -3.75 -12.83
N SER A 86 -6.13 -3.31 -12.89
CA SER A 86 -4.97 -4.17 -13.12
C SER A 86 -4.75 -5.20 -12.02
N ILE A 87 -5.01 -4.82 -10.76
CA ILE A 87 -4.93 -5.74 -9.61
C ILE A 87 -6.24 -6.52 -9.47
N LEU A 88 -7.39 -5.85 -9.57
CA LEU A 88 -8.70 -6.49 -9.35
C LEU A 88 -8.95 -7.69 -10.29
N GLN A 89 -8.46 -7.63 -11.52
CA GLN A 89 -8.60 -8.74 -12.49
C GLN A 89 -7.72 -9.96 -12.17
N GLN A 90 -6.70 -9.81 -11.32
CA GLN A 90 -5.81 -10.90 -10.93
C GLN A 90 -6.32 -11.66 -9.71
N ILE A 91 -7.21 -11.05 -8.91
CA ILE A 91 -7.71 -11.65 -7.67
C ILE A 91 -8.56 -12.89 -8.02
N PRO A 92 -8.31 -14.04 -7.37
CA PRO A 92 -9.12 -15.24 -7.57
C PRO A 92 -10.61 -14.97 -7.34
N LYS A 93 -11.46 -15.59 -8.16
CA LYS A 93 -12.92 -15.50 -8.06
C LYS A 93 -13.47 -16.39 -6.95
#